data_AF-A0A6N7L3N2-F1
#
_entry.id   AF-A0A6N7L3N2-F1
#
_cell.length_a   1.000
_cell.length_b   1.000
_cell.length_c   1.000
_cell.angle_alpha   90.00
_cell.angle_beta   90.00
_cell.angle_gamma   90.00
#
_symmetry.space_group_name_H-M   'P 1'
#
loop_
_entity.id
_entity.type
_entity.pdbx_description
1 polymer ?
#
loop_
_entity_poly.entity_id
_entity_poly.type
_entity_poly.pdbx_seq_one_letter_code
_entity_poly.pdbx_strand_id
1 'polypeptide(L)'
;MVARRLNGVTLTWCPDWWMHAEAISRLNAMWRAWENLRLDPALGMSTWWIHHADPQLHVLLDPDNGPFSACSPVEGHSEHPPAPLPTNPADPRMWLGTAFSSTAVAEQALED
;
A
#
# COMPACT_ATOMS: atom_id res chain seq x y z
N MET A 1 6.78 -11.77 -16.60
CA MET A 1 5.52 -11.03 -16.42
C MET A 1 4.65 -11.82 -15.46
N VAL A 2 4.10 -11.20 -14.42
CA VAL A 2 3.11 -11.85 -13.54
C VAL A 2 1.77 -11.77 -14.24
N ALA A 3 1.14 -12.91 -14.51
CA ALA A 3 -0.14 -13.00 -15.19
C ALA A 3 -1.11 -13.85 -14.38
N ARG A 4 -2.36 -13.40 -14.27
CA ARG A 4 -3.43 -14.08 -13.53
C ARG A 4 -4.73 -13.99 -14.34
N ARG A 5 -5.64 -14.95 -14.16
CA ARG A 5 -7.00 -14.84 -14.70
C ARG A 5 -7.79 -13.83 -13.88
N LEU A 6 -8.25 -12.78 -14.53
CA LEU A 6 -9.10 -11.74 -13.95
C LEU A 6 -10.50 -11.93 -14.50
N ASN A 7 -11.50 -11.99 -13.63
CA ASN A 7 -12.90 -12.11 -14.00
C ASN A 7 -13.80 -11.13 -13.25
N GLY A 8 -13.22 -10.27 -12.39
CA GLY A 8 -13.95 -9.31 -11.57
C GLY A 8 -14.72 -9.93 -10.39
N VAL A 9 -14.79 -11.27 -10.30
CA VAL A 9 -15.54 -11.99 -9.26
C VAL A 9 -14.63 -12.70 -8.27
N THR A 10 -13.57 -13.35 -8.75
CA THR A 10 -12.57 -14.02 -7.90
C THR A 10 -11.32 -13.19 -7.73
N LEU A 11 -10.96 -12.42 -8.76
CA LEU A 11 -9.87 -11.45 -8.73
C LEU A 11 -10.25 -10.28 -9.63
N THR A 12 -9.97 -9.06 -9.16
CA THR A 12 -10.15 -7.84 -9.91
C THR A 12 -8.83 -7.09 -10.09
N TRP A 13 -8.76 -6.25 -11.12
CA TRP A 13 -7.67 -5.32 -11.36
C TRP A 13 -8.21 -4.15 -12.18
N CYS A 14 -7.95 -2.93 -11.73
CA CYS A 14 -8.27 -1.74 -12.51
C CYS A 14 -7.21 -1.52 -13.60
N PRO A 15 -7.57 -1.42 -14.89
CA PRO A 15 -6.59 -1.11 -15.94
C PRO A 15 -5.87 0.22 -15.67
N ASP A 16 -6.59 1.21 -15.13
CA ASP A 16 -6.05 2.50 -14.71
C ASP A 16 -5.59 2.48 -13.23
N TRP A 17 -4.86 1.44 -12.83
CA TRP A 17 -4.47 1.21 -11.43
C TRP A 17 -3.74 2.41 -10.79
N TRP A 18 -3.07 3.25 -11.58
CA TRP A 18 -2.38 4.46 -11.10
C TRP A 18 -3.35 5.55 -10.59
N MET A 19 -4.65 5.43 -10.85
CA MET A 19 -5.68 6.32 -10.31
C MET A 19 -5.97 6.04 -8.82
N HIS A 20 -5.46 4.94 -8.27
CA HIS A 20 -5.72 4.50 -6.90
C HIS A 20 -4.49 4.74 -6.02
N ALA A 21 -4.56 5.74 -5.12
CA ALA A 21 -3.45 6.10 -4.23
C ALA A 21 -2.97 4.94 -3.35
N GLU A 22 -3.91 4.11 -2.86
CA GLU A 22 -3.57 2.91 -2.11
C GLU A 22 -2.78 1.91 -2.97
N ALA A 23 -3.16 1.70 -4.23
CA ALA A 23 -2.45 0.80 -5.13
C ALA A 23 -1.02 1.28 -5.40
N ILE A 24 -0.82 2.57 -5.65
CA ILE A 24 0.52 3.17 -5.80
C ILE A 24 1.36 2.91 -4.55
N SER A 25 0.81 3.19 -3.37
CA SER A 25 1.53 3.02 -2.10
C SER A 25 1.97 1.56 -1.88
N ARG A 26 1.08 0.60 -2.13
CA ARG A 26 1.36 -0.85 -2.00
C ARG A 26 2.41 -1.33 -3.00
N LEU A 27 2.27 -0.95 -4.27
CA LEU A 27 3.23 -1.30 -5.32
C LEU A 27 4.62 -0.71 -5.04
N ASN A 28 4.67 0.55 -4.58
CA ASN A 28 5.92 1.20 -4.18
C ASN A 28 6.57 0.49 -2.99
N ALA A 29 5.81 0.12 -1.95
CA ALA A 29 6.33 -0.63 -0.81
C ALA A 29 6.90 -2.00 -1.25
N MET A 30 6.20 -2.71 -2.13
CA MET A 30 6.65 -3.98 -2.70
C MET A 30 7.94 -3.82 -3.52
N TRP A 31 8.05 -2.75 -4.32
CA TRP A 31 9.25 -2.43 -5.09
C TRP A 31 10.44 -2.08 -4.18
N ARG A 32 10.24 -1.28 -3.13
CA ARG A 32 11.30 -0.95 -2.15
C ARG A 32 11.82 -2.20 -1.43
N ALA A 33 10.92 -3.12 -1.08
CA ALA A 33 11.31 -4.42 -0.51
C ALA A 33 12.11 -5.26 -1.52
N TRP A 34 11.69 -5.28 -2.78
CA TRP A 34 12.41 -5.96 -3.85
C TRP A 34 13.82 -5.40 -4.05
N GLU A 35 13.96 -4.08 -4.13
CA GLU A 35 15.27 -3.41 -4.31
C GLU A 35 16.27 -3.81 -3.24
N ASN A 36 15.82 -3.97 -1.99
CA ASN A 36 16.67 -4.42 -0.90
C ASN A 36 16.95 -5.93 -0.97
N LEU A 37 15.92 -6.75 -1.16
CA LEU A 37 16.02 -8.22 -1.07
C LEU A 37 16.65 -8.86 -2.30
N ARG A 38 16.61 -8.22 -3.47
CA ARG A 38 17.26 -8.74 -4.70
C ARG A 38 18.79 -8.82 -4.60
N LEU A 39 19.38 -8.18 -3.58
CA LEU A 39 20.82 -8.18 -3.31
C LEU A 39 21.25 -9.38 -2.47
N ASP A 40 20.32 -10.07 -1.80
CA ASP A 40 20.61 -11.31 -1.08
C ASP A 40 20.59 -12.50 -2.05
N PRO A 41 21.75 -13.15 -2.30
CA PRO A 41 21.86 -14.24 -3.26
C PRO A 41 21.29 -15.57 -2.74
N ALA A 42 20.99 -15.70 -1.45
CA ALA A 42 20.50 -16.93 -0.85
C ALA A 42 18.97 -16.99 -0.90
N LEU A 43 18.30 -16.34 0.06
CA LEU A 43 16.85 -16.47 0.26
C LEU A 43 16.08 -15.20 -0.08
N GLY A 44 16.75 -14.12 -0.47
CA GLY A 44 16.15 -12.80 -0.71
C GLY A 44 14.89 -12.83 -1.57
N MET A 45 14.95 -13.51 -2.71
CA MET A 45 13.78 -13.62 -3.60
C MET A 45 12.63 -14.46 -3.02
N SER A 46 12.94 -15.53 -2.27
CA SER A 46 11.92 -16.33 -1.58
C SER A 46 11.23 -15.50 -0.50
N THR A 47 12.01 -14.81 0.32
CA THR A 47 11.54 -13.87 1.34
C THR A 47 10.69 -12.77 0.73
N TRP A 48 11.10 -12.20 -0.41
CA TRP A 48 10.35 -11.17 -1.10
C TRP A 48 8.96 -11.66 -1.53
N TRP A 49 8.87 -12.84 -2.15
CA TRP A 49 7.57 -13.39 -2.56
C TRP A 49 6.64 -13.63 -1.36
N ILE A 50 7.13 -14.36 -0.37
CA ILE A 50 6.33 -14.82 0.77
C ILE A 50 5.88 -13.66 1.66
N HIS A 51 6.78 -12.71 1.94
CA HIS A 51 6.51 -11.66 2.93
C HIS A 51 6.06 -10.33 2.33
N HIS A 52 6.27 -10.10 1.03
CA HIS A 52 5.97 -8.82 0.41
C HIS A 52 5.04 -8.96 -0.79
N ALA A 53 5.40 -9.76 -1.79
CA ALA A 53 4.64 -9.78 -3.03
C ALA A 53 3.26 -10.43 -2.88
N ASP A 54 3.20 -11.65 -2.36
CA ASP A 54 1.94 -12.39 -2.23
C ASP A 54 0.93 -11.69 -1.30
N PRO A 55 1.32 -11.19 -0.11
CA PRO A 55 0.39 -10.45 0.76
C PRO A 55 -0.13 -9.16 0.11
N GLN A 56 0.71 -8.41 -0.60
CA GLN A 56 0.26 -7.18 -1.28
C GLN A 56 -0.64 -7.48 -2.47
N LEU A 57 -0.30 -8.50 -3.27
CA LEU A 57 -1.12 -8.94 -4.40
C LEU A 57 -2.46 -9.50 -3.94
N HIS A 58 -2.51 -10.20 -2.79
CA HIS A 58 -3.77 -10.68 -2.23
C HIS A 58 -4.76 -9.54 -1.99
N VAL A 59 -4.30 -8.45 -1.37
CA VAL A 59 -5.16 -7.28 -1.11
C VAL A 59 -5.47 -6.51 -2.40
N LEU A 60 -4.48 -6.32 -3.29
CA LEU A 60 -4.69 -5.60 -4.54
C LEU A 60 -5.74 -6.28 -5.43
N LEU A 61 -5.77 -7.61 -5.43
CA LEU A 61 -6.65 -8.40 -6.30
C LEU A 61 -7.99 -8.78 -5.65
N ASP A 62 -8.20 -8.46 -4.37
CA ASP A 62 -9.44 -8.73 -3.64
C ASP A 62 -10.61 -7.95 -4.30
N PRO A 63 -11.61 -8.64 -4.88
CA PRO A 63 -12.73 -8.01 -5.55
C PRO A 63 -13.70 -7.31 -4.61
N ASP A 64 -13.74 -7.69 -3.33
CA ASP A 64 -14.69 -7.16 -2.36
C ASP A 64 -14.07 -6.03 -1.53
N ASN A 65 -12.84 -6.23 -1.05
CA ASN A 65 -12.20 -5.33 -0.08
C ASN A 65 -10.97 -4.61 -0.63
N GLY A 66 -10.50 -4.97 -1.83
CA GLY A 66 -9.32 -4.38 -2.44
C GLY A 66 -9.56 -2.97 -2.95
N PRO A 67 -8.49 -2.21 -3.25
CA PRO A 67 -8.59 -0.84 -3.75
C PRO A 67 -9.26 -0.73 -5.13
N PHE A 68 -9.40 -1.86 -5.83
CA PHE A 68 -10.05 -1.97 -7.14
C PHE A 68 -11.44 -2.60 -7.07
N SER A 69 -12.03 -2.77 -5.88
CA SER A 69 -13.32 -3.45 -5.70
C SER A 69 -14.48 -2.80 -6.47
N ALA A 70 -14.43 -1.49 -6.68
CA ALA A 70 -15.40 -0.75 -7.50
C ALA A 70 -15.11 -0.79 -9.01
N CYS A 71 -13.98 -1.37 -9.44
CA CYS A 71 -13.53 -1.39 -10.84
C CYS A 71 -13.69 -2.79 -11.45
N SER A 72 -13.72 -2.84 -12.77
CA SER A 72 -13.85 -4.08 -13.52
C SER A 72 -12.64 -4.28 -14.44
N PRO A 73 -12.09 -5.51 -14.52
CA PRO A 73 -11.07 -5.82 -15.52
C PRO A 73 -11.58 -5.68 -16.97
N VAL A 74 -12.90 -5.77 -17.17
CA VAL A 74 -13.55 -5.73 -18.49
C VAL A 74 -14.15 -4.35 -18.78
N GLU A 75 -14.85 -3.76 -17.81
CA GLU A 75 -15.54 -2.46 -18.00
C GLU A 75 -14.62 -1.28 -17.68
N GLY A 76 -13.52 -1.50 -16.96
CA GLY A 76 -12.49 -0.50 -16.68
C GLY A 76 -12.59 0.15 -15.31
N HIS A 77 -11.99 1.34 -15.20
CA HIS A 77 -12.00 2.16 -14.00
C HIS A 77 -13.39 2.75 -13.73
N SER A 78 -13.82 2.72 -12.47
CA SER A 78 -15.05 3.37 -12.03
C SER A 78 -14.79 4.79 -11.57
N GLU A 79 -15.58 5.74 -12.06
CA GLU A 79 -15.58 7.13 -11.59
C GLU A 79 -16.21 7.31 -10.20
N HIS A 80 -16.80 6.25 -9.64
CA HIS A 80 -17.49 6.26 -8.35
C HIS A 80 -16.70 5.38 -7.36
N PRO A 81 -15.56 5.86 -6.81
CA PRO A 81 -14.80 5.10 -5.84
C PRO A 81 -15.59 4.94 -4.52
N PRO A 82 -15.21 3.96 -3.68
CA PRO A 82 -15.75 3.85 -2.33
C PRO A 82 -15.58 5.16 -1.55
N ALA A 83 -16.53 5.46 -0.69
CA ALA A 83 -16.44 6.63 0.17
C ALA A 83 -15.17 6.55 1.05
N PRO A 84 -14.50 7.68 1.32
CA PRO A 84 -13.40 7.72 2.28
C PRO A 84 -13.81 7.14 3.63
N LEU A 85 -12.83 6.64 4.38
CA LEU A 85 -13.09 6.16 5.74
C LEU A 85 -13.75 7.27 6.57
N PRO A 86 -14.79 6.94 7.36
CA PRO A 86 -15.45 7.93 8.20
C PRO A 86 -14.44 8.43 9.24
N THR A 87 -14.20 9.75 9.24
CA THR A 87 -13.29 10.40 10.19
C THR A 87 -14.01 11.49 10.95
N ASN A 88 -13.74 11.57 12.25
CA ASN A 88 -14.02 12.77 13.03
C ASN A 88 -12.75 13.64 13.04
N PRO A 89 -12.87 14.96 13.10
CA PRO A 89 -11.70 15.82 13.20
C PRO A 89 -10.90 15.45 14.45
N ALA A 90 -9.58 15.33 14.30
CA ALA A 90 -8.68 15.15 15.42
C ALA A 90 -8.65 16.43 16.28
N ASP A 91 -8.67 16.28 17.61
CA ASP A 91 -8.37 17.37 18.54
C ASP A 91 -7.00 18.00 18.19
N PRO A 92 -6.94 19.30 17.87
CA PRO A 92 -5.69 19.97 17.50
C PRO A 92 -4.56 19.82 18.52
N ARG A 93 -4.88 19.61 19.81
CA ARG A 93 -3.89 19.43 20.87
C ARG A 93 -3.13 18.10 20.77
N MET A 94 -3.64 17.11 20.03
CA MET A 94 -2.94 15.84 19.84
C MET A 94 -1.63 16.01 19.06
N TRP A 95 -1.55 16.97 18.14
CA TRP A 95 -0.38 17.22 17.31
C TRP A 95 0.73 17.99 18.04
N LEU A 96 0.42 18.61 19.18
CA LEU A 96 1.35 19.41 19.97
C LEU A 96 2.09 18.60 21.04
N GLY A 97 1.74 17.32 21.20
CA GLY A 97 2.43 16.42 22.14
C GLY A 97 3.81 15.99 21.66
N THR A 98 4.67 15.58 22.59
CA THR A 98 6.04 15.08 22.33
C THR A 98 6.07 13.86 21.40
N ALA A 99 4.97 13.11 21.29
CA ALA A 99 4.83 11.98 20.36
C ALA A 99 4.82 12.38 18.87
N PHE A 100 4.44 13.63 18.56
CA PHE A 100 4.31 14.11 17.18
C PHE A 100 5.14 15.38 16.88
N SER A 101 5.78 15.97 17.91
CA SER A 101 6.69 17.11 17.76
C SER A 101 8.14 16.63 17.78
N SER A 102 8.89 16.86 16.69
CA SER A 102 10.29 16.42 16.58
C SER A 102 11.28 17.21 17.45
N THR A 103 10.80 17.99 18.41
CA THR A 103 11.63 18.84 19.26
C THR A 103 12.40 18.06 20.33
N ALA A 104 12.03 16.82 20.64
CA ALA A 104 12.68 16.03 21.69
C ALA A 104 14.06 15.44 21.33
N VAL A 105 14.52 15.52 20.07
CA VAL A 105 15.81 14.93 19.66
C VAL A 105 16.94 15.98 19.58
N ALA A 106 16.63 17.28 19.61
CA ALA A 106 17.65 18.32 19.41
C ALA A 106 18.37 18.78 20.69
N GLU A 107 17.77 18.62 21.88
CA GLU A 107 18.34 19.16 23.13
C GLU A 107 19.40 18.26 23.77
N GLN A 108 19.48 16.98 23.40
CA GLN A 108 20.44 16.05 24.01
C GLN A 108 21.82 16.00 23.31
N ALA A 109 22.00 16.71 22.19
CA ALA A 109 23.24 16.70 21.41
C ALA A 109 24.16 17.91 21.66
N LEU A 110 23.85 18.74 22.67
CA LEU A 110 24.62 19.94 23.04
C LEU A 110 25.24 19.87 24.45
N GLU A 111 25.08 18.74 25.16
CA GLU A 111 25.66 18.53 26.50
C GLU A 111 26.75 17.43 26.56
N ASP A 112 27.23 16.94 25.41
CA ASP A 112 28.45 16.13 25.27
C ASP A 112 29.55 16.90 24.53
#